data_AF-A0A956RBH9-F1
#
_entry.id   AF-A0A956RBH9-F1
#
_cell.length_a   1.000
_cell.length_b   1.000
_cell.length_c   1.000
_cell.angle_alpha   90.00
_cell.angle_beta   90.00
_cell.angle_gamma   90.00
#
_symmetry.space_group_name_H-M   'P 1'
#
loop_
_entity.id
_entity.type
_entity.pdbx_description
1 polymer ?
#
loop_
_entity_poly.entity_id
_entity_poly.type
_entity_poly.pdbx_seq_one_letter_code
_entity_poly.pdbx_strand_id
1 'polypeptide(L)'
;RFAIRAWELRSTDTTCPGCATGCAVELHTKHEQAYRLVPRHDPAVNGHWMCDEGRLTYKELDPAARVHHAEVDGQATSLPDAIAVTAERLLGAKKIAVVFSASATNEANQALVQLAEVLAHKGATGEEPTRFVLGHPRGEGDEILRDADKNPNTNGALDAAGDVDKHEAELALLLAGRAYDAVILLDEGGELSEVALQGLSGIASVCLAARRTPLADACSVLLPAASWAEILGTYTNRQGLLRVVRPAWRAEHDRKHRADLIRDLLLAMGVRNVATAKERSRMLAESHAHAELMEMLAEPRPMRPTLLRWAHSRG
;
A
#
# COMPACT_ATOMS: atom_id res chain seq x y z
N ARG A 1 -19.15 9.09 -19.42
CA ARG A 1 -20.45 8.57 -18.93
C ARG A 1 -21.00 7.61 -20.00
N PHE A 2 -21.68 6.51 -19.64
CA PHE A 2 -22.14 5.39 -20.51
C PHE A 2 -21.11 4.31 -20.94
N ALA A 3 -20.06 4.07 -20.14
CA ALA A 3 -19.03 3.09 -20.49
C ALA A 3 -19.51 1.62 -20.46
N ILE A 4 -20.44 1.26 -19.56
CA ILE A 4 -20.81 -0.14 -19.32
C ILE A 4 -22.19 -0.26 -18.64
N ARG A 5 -22.88 -1.39 -18.81
CA ARG A 5 -24.15 -1.66 -18.12
C ARG A 5 -23.91 -2.25 -16.74
N ALA A 6 -24.77 -1.90 -15.79
CA ALA A 6 -24.61 -2.32 -14.39
C ALA A 6 -24.61 -3.85 -14.22
N TRP A 7 -25.36 -4.58 -15.03
CA TRP A 7 -25.44 -6.05 -14.96
C TRP A 7 -24.23 -6.78 -15.51
N GLU A 8 -23.36 -6.09 -16.25
CA GLU A 8 -22.12 -6.68 -16.77
C GLU A 8 -20.96 -6.59 -15.76
N LEU A 9 -21.17 -5.87 -14.66
CA LEU A 9 -20.16 -5.63 -13.63
C LEU A 9 -20.20 -6.72 -12.55
N ARG A 10 -19.03 -7.06 -12.03
CA ARG A 10 -18.87 -7.75 -10.75
C ARG A 10 -18.63 -6.73 -9.65
N SER A 11 -19.09 -7.04 -8.44
CA SER A 11 -18.91 -6.21 -7.25
C SER A 11 -18.05 -6.92 -6.22
N THR A 12 -17.05 -6.23 -5.70
CA THR A 12 -16.20 -6.68 -4.61
C THR A 12 -16.31 -5.72 -3.43
N ASP A 13 -16.73 -6.23 -2.29
CA ASP A 13 -16.77 -5.45 -1.04
C ASP A 13 -15.34 -5.19 -0.59
N THR A 14 -15.00 -3.94 -0.29
CA THR A 14 -13.65 -3.53 0.14
C THR A 14 -13.75 -2.23 0.95
N THR A 15 -12.60 -1.63 1.26
CA THR A 15 -12.47 -0.34 1.94
C THR A 15 -11.98 0.72 0.96
N CYS A 16 -12.52 1.93 1.07
CA CYS A 16 -12.08 3.08 0.27
C CYS A 16 -10.66 3.50 0.69
N PRO A 17 -9.70 3.64 -0.26
CA PRO A 17 -8.33 4.05 0.05
C PRO A 17 -8.16 5.58 0.14
N GLY A 18 -9.24 6.38 0.06
CA GLY A 18 -9.12 7.82 -0.24
C GLY A 18 -8.86 8.76 0.94
N CYS A 19 -9.12 8.32 2.19
CA CYS A 19 -8.87 9.12 3.39
C CYS A 19 -9.00 8.26 4.65
N ALA A 20 -8.63 8.82 5.80
CA ALA A 20 -8.60 8.13 7.07
C ALA A 20 -9.98 7.74 7.63
N THR A 21 -11.09 8.12 6.97
CA THR A 21 -12.43 7.67 7.35
C THR A 21 -12.59 6.14 7.19
N GLY A 22 -12.04 5.55 6.13
CA GLY A 22 -12.13 4.09 5.92
C GLY A 22 -13.53 3.58 5.53
N CYS A 23 -14.25 4.33 4.68
CA CYS A 23 -15.60 4.00 4.23
C CYS A 23 -15.70 2.58 3.64
N ALA A 24 -16.76 1.85 4.00
CA ALA A 24 -17.12 0.59 3.36
C ALA A 24 -17.66 0.84 1.94
N VAL A 25 -17.11 0.15 0.95
CA VAL A 25 -17.44 0.35 -0.47
C VAL A 25 -17.53 -0.96 -1.24
N GLU A 26 -18.13 -0.88 -2.42
CA GLU A 26 -18.08 -1.89 -3.46
C GLU A 26 -17.27 -1.36 -4.64
N LEU A 27 -16.23 -2.08 -5.03
CA LEU A 27 -15.51 -1.85 -6.28
C LEU A 27 -16.21 -2.64 -7.39
N HIS A 28 -16.70 -1.94 -8.42
CA HIS A 28 -17.34 -2.58 -9.56
C HIS A 28 -16.39 -2.72 -10.74
N THR A 29 -16.25 -3.94 -11.25
CA THR A 29 -15.23 -4.30 -12.24
C THR A 29 -15.80 -5.12 -13.40
N LYS A 30 -15.12 -5.09 -14.54
CA LYS A 30 -15.28 -6.06 -15.65
C LYS A 30 -13.94 -6.24 -16.35
N HIS A 31 -13.52 -7.49 -16.56
CA HIS A 31 -12.23 -7.84 -17.18
C HIS A 31 -11.07 -7.04 -16.56
N GLU A 32 -10.96 -7.05 -15.23
CA GLU A 32 -9.87 -6.40 -14.47
C GLU A 32 -9.79 -4.88 -14.62
N GLN A 33 -10.79 -4.26 -15.27
CA GLN A 33 -10.97 -2.82 -15.30
C GLN A 33 -11.95 -2.39 -14.21
N ALA A 34 -11.56 -1.42 -13.40
CA ALA A 34 -12.43 -0.73 -12.46
C ALA A 34 -13.29 0.33 -13.17
N TYR A 35 -14.58 0.37 -12.87
CA TYR A 35 -15.53 1.32 -13.48
C TYR A 35 -16.12 2.33 -12.50
N ARG A 36 -16.31 1.94 -11.24
CA ARG A 36 -16.84 2.80 -10.18
C ARG A 36 -16.61 2.22 -8.78
N LEU A 37 -16.59 3.12 -7.80
CA LEU A 37 -16.76 2.82 -6.38
C LEU A 37 -18.14 3.28 -5.92
N VAL A 38 -18.84 2.42 -5.17
CA VAL A 38 -20.19 2.65 -4.67
C VAL A 38 -20.19 2.43 -3.15
N PRO A 39 -20.90 3.23 -2.34
CA PRO A 39 -20.91 3.03 -0.90
C PRO A 39 -21.64 1.73 -0.54
N ARG A 40 -21.14 1.07 0.49
CA ARG A 40 -21.78 -0.06 1.18
C ARG A 40 -22.21 0.42 2.55
N HIS A 41 -23.35 -0.10 3.03
CA HIS A 41 -23.84 0.27 4.36
C HIS A 41 -22.88 -0.23 5.44
N ASP A 42 -22.38 0.69 6.25
CA ASP A 42 -21.62 0.39 7.46
C ASP A 42 -22.02 1.37 8.57
N PRO A 43 -22.78 0.93 9.58
CA PRO A 43 -23.27 1.80 10.63
C PRO A 43 -22.16 2.33 11.55
N ALA A 44 -20.97 1.71 11.56
CA ALA A 44 -19.86 2.16 12.39
C ALA A 44 -19.06 3.30 11.75
N VAL A 45 -19.12 3.44 10.42
CA VAL A 45 -18.25 4.39 9.69
C VAL A 45 -19.04 5.36 8.83
N ASN A 46 -19.65 4.89 7.74
CA ASN A 46 -20.13 5.78 6.68
C ASN A 46 -21.64 5.74 6.44
N GLY A 47 -22.40 4.98 7.24
CA GLY A 47 -23.82 4.75 6.99
C GLY A 47 -24.00 4.27 5.55
N HIS A 48 -24.83 4.96 4.75
CA HIS A 48 -25.05 4.66 3.34
C HIS A 48 -24.22 5.50 2.35
N TRP A 49 -23.30 6.33 2.86
CA TRP A 49 -22.72 7.44 2.11
C TRP A 49 -21.24 7.25 1.82
N MET A 50 -20.71 8.04 0.89
CA MET A 50 -19.27 8.22 0.66
C MET A 50 -19.06 9.57 -0.01
N CYS A 51 -17.89 10.19 0.21
CA CYS A 51 -17.53 11.45 -0.42
C CYS A 51 -17.23 11.29 -1.91
N ASP A 52 -17.29 12.41 -2.65
CA ASP A 52 -17.04 12.41 -4.10
C ASP A 52 -15.59 12.11 -4.45
N GLU A 53 -14.63 12.58 -3.64
CA GLU A 53 -13.19 12.26 -3.77
C GLU A 53 -12.99 10.73 -3.76
N GLY A 54 -13.57 10.05 -2.75
CA GLY A 54 -13.52 8.59 -2.62
C GLY A 54 -14.20 7.84 -3.77
N ARG A 55 -15.18 8.45 -4.46
CA ARG A 55 -15.82 7.83 -5.64
C ARG A 55 -14.90 7.78 -6.85
N LEU A 56 -13.85 8.59 -6.86
CA LEU A 56 -12.93 8.74 -7.98
C LEU A 56 -11.59 8.03 -7.77
N THR A 57 -11.30 7.49 -6.58
CA THR A 57 -10.02 6.82 -6.29
C THR A 57 -9.78 5.60 -7.17
N TYR A 58 -10.83 4.91 -7.62
CA TYR A 58 -10.69 3.79 -8.58
C TYR A 58 -9.97 4.16 -9.88
N LYS A 59 -9.89 5.45 -10.23
CA LYS A 59 -9.15 5.92 -11.42
C LYS A 59 -7.64 5.73 -11.29
N GLU A 60 -7.10 5.64 -10.08
CA GLU A 60 -5.71 5.26 -9.88
C GLU A 60 -5.44 3.81 -10.30
N LEU A 61 -6.51 3.03 -10.52
CA LEU A 61 -6.43 1.67 -11.02
C LEU A 61 -6.24 1.59 -12.55
N ASP A 62 -5.79 2.67 -13.17
CA ASP A 62 -5.49 2.73 -14.60
C ASP A 62 -4.39 1.70 -14.98
N PRO A 63 -4.68 0.75 -15.88
CA PRO A 63 -3.70 -0.20 -16.38
C PRO A 63 -2.48 0.47 -17.03
N ALA A 64 -2.66 1.63 -17.69
CA ALA A 64 -1.56 2.30 -18.40
C ALA A 64 -0.50 2.88 -17.46
N ALA A 65 -0.87 3.17 -16.21
CA ALA A 65 0.02 3.71 -15.21
C ALA A 65 0.70 2.62 -14.35
N ARG A 66 0.40 1.33 -14.56
CA ARG A 66 0.88 0.24 -13.70
C ARG A 66 2.37 -0.03 -13.87
N VAL A 67 3.02 -0.38 -12.77
CA VAL A 67 4.37 -0.96 -12.79
C VAL A 67 4.21 -2.48 -12.99
N HIS A 68 4.56 -2.98 -14.17
CA HIS A 68 4.39 -4.39 -14.52
C HIS A 68 5.62 -5.25 -14.21
N HIS A 69 6.81 -4.65 -14.28
CA HIS A 69 8.10 -5.33 -14.18
C HIS A 69 9.02 -4.58 -13.22
N ALA A 70 10.01 -5.29 -12.69
CA ALA A 70 11.05 -4.66 -11.90
C ALA A 70 12.01 -3.86 -12.79
N GLU A 71 12.49 -2.74 -12.27
CA GLU A 71 13.47 -1.90 -12.96
C GLU A 71 14.66 -1.63 -12.03
N VAL A 72 15.86 -1.64 -12.60
CA VAL A 72 17.10 -1.24 -11.93
C VAL A 72 17.79 -0.22 -12.84
N ASP A 73 18.05 0.96 -12.29
CA ASP A 73 18.65 2.12 -12.95
C ASP A 73 17.96 2.46 -14.29
N GLY A 74 16.61 2.39 -14.29
CA GLY A 74 15.75 2.67 -15.43
C GLY A 74 15.69 1.56 -16.49
N GLN A 75 16.30 0.39 -16.24
CA GLN A 75 16.24 -0.77 -17.13
C GLN A 75 15.37 -1.87 -16.55
N ALA A 76 14.42 -2.38 -17.34
CA ALA A 76 13.61 -3.52 -16.96
C ALA A 76 14.47 -4.76 -16.73
N THR A 77 14.20 -5.51 -15.66
CA THR A 77 14.93 -6.71 -15.26
C THR A 77 13.98 -7.75 -14.65
N SER A 78 14.50 -8.94 -14.39
CA SER A 78 13.74 -9.96 -13.69
C SER A 78 13.53 -9.57 -12.22
N LEU A 79 12.37 -9.91 -11.65
CA LEU A 79 12.10 -9.64 -10.23
C LEU A 79 13.18 -10.24 -9.30
N PRO A 80 13.64 -11.51 -9.46
CA PRO A 80 14.71 -12.07 -8.64
C PRO A 80 16.03 -11.27 -8.70
N ASP A 81 16.41 -10.76 -9.89
CA ASP A 81 17.64 -9.98 -10.04
C ASP A 81 17.50 -8.62 -9.35
N ALA A 82 16.35 -7.94 -9.51
CA ALA A 82 16.08 -6.68 -8.81
C ALA A 82 16.07 -6.85 -7.28
N ILE A 83 15.50 -7.95 -6.78
CA ILE A 83 15.53 -8.33 -5.35
C ILE A 83 16.98 -8.51 -4.88
N ALA A 84 17.81 -9.22 -5.64
CA ALA A 84 19.21 -9.46 -5.30
C ALA A 84 20.04 -8.16 -5.25
N VAL A 85 19.91 -7.31 -6.29
CA VAL A 85 20.56 -6.00 -6.35
C VAL A 85 20.10 -5.10 -5.20
N THR A 86 18.80 -5.10 -4.89
CA THR A 86 18.25 -4.34 -3.77
C THR A 86 18.86 -4.79 -2.45
N ALA A 87 18.91 -6.10 -2.21
CA ALA A 87 19.47 -6.65 -0.97
C ALA A 87 20.95 -6.30 -0.81
N GLU A 88 21.74 -6.41 -1.88
CA GLU A 88 23.16 -6.02 -1.89
C GLU A 88 23.34 -4.53 -1.58
N ARG A 89 22.61 -3.65 -2.29
CA ARG A 89 22.69 -2.19 -2.11
C ARG A 89 22.30 -1.76 -0.70
N LEU A 90 21.24 -2.34 -0.13
CA LEU A 90 20.79 -2.02 1.23
C LEU A 90 21.76 -2.53 2.30
N LEU A 91 22.31 -3.73 2.16
CA LEU A 91 23.28 -4.27 3.13
C LEU A 91 24.62 -3.52 3.11
N GLY A 92 25.04 -3.02 1.94
CA GLY A 92 26.27 -2.24 1.77
C GLY A 92 26.18 -0.77 2.18
N ALA A 93 24.97 -0.25 2.39
CA ALA A 93 24.75 1.14 2.78
C ALA A 93 25.08 1.37 4.26
N LYS A 94 25.64 2.55 4.58
CA LYS A 94 26.02 2.90 5.97
C LYS A 94 24.90 3.65 6.67
N LYS A 95 24.28 4.59 5.96
CA LYS A 95 23.12 5.37 6.45
C LYS A 95 21.90 5.03 5.62
N ILE A 96 20.90 4.44 6.28
CA ILE A 96 19.69 3.95 5.63
C ILE A 96 18.47 4.70 6.18
N ALA A 97 17.58 5.11 5.29
CA ALA A 97 16.22 5.49 5.67
C ALA A 97 15.21 4.43 5.22
N VAL A 98 14.24 4.15 6.09
CA VAL A 98 13.08 3.31 5.79
C VAL A 98 11.82 4.17 5.87
N VAL A 99 11.06 4.20 4.78
CA VAL A 99 9.89 5.08 4.65
C VAL A 99 8.63 4.23 4.59
N PHE A 100 7.91 4.22 5.71
CA PHE A 100 6.58 3.63 5.86
C PHE A 100 5.55 4.46 5.10
N SER A 101 4.41 3.86 4.80
CA SER A 101 3.36 4.53 4.04
C SER A 101 2.05 4.58 4.80
N ALA A 102 1.51 5.79 4.90
CA ALA A 102 0.17 6.05 5.42
C ALA A 102 -0.94 5.47 4.51
N SER A 103 -0.61 5.05 3.29
CA SER A 103 -1.57 4.47 2.34
C SER A 103 -1.36 2.98 2.05
N ALA A 104 -0.20 2.43 2.40
CA ALA A 104 0.04 0.99 2.32
C ALA A 104 -0.69 0.23 3.43
N THR A 105 -0.87 -1.06 3.23
CA THR A 105 -1.53 -1.93 4.20
C THR A 105 -0.69 -2.15 5.46
N ASN A 106 -1.34 -2.50 6.57
CA ASN A 106 -0.67 -2.85 7.82
C ASN A 106 0.34 -3.98 7.63
N GLU A 107 0.03 -4.96 6.79
CA GLU A 107 0.93 -6.08 6.48
C GLU A 107 2.22 -5.60 5.80
N ALA A 108 2.12 -4.60 4.91
CA ALA A 108 3.28 -4.01 4.25
C ALA A 108 4.15 -3.21 5.22
N ASN A 109 3.52 -2.36 6.05
CA ASN A 109 4.22 -1.60 7.08
C ASN A 109 4.90 -2.55 8.10
N GLN A 110 4.22 -3.60 8.58
CA GLN A 110 4.82 -4.61 9.48
C GLN A 110 5.99 -5.38 8.86
N ALA A 111 5.92 -5.69 7.55
CA ALA A 111 7.04 -6.31 6.87
C ALA A 111 8.24 -5.35 6.78
N LEU A 112 8.00 -4.05 6.60
CA LEU A 112 9.04 -3.03 6.60
C LEU A 112 9.70 -2.87 7.98
N VAL A 113 8.95 -3.01 9.09
CA VAL A 113 9.54 -3.06 10.44
C VAL A 113 10.58 -4.18 10.53
N GLN A 114 10.22 -5.39 10.12
CA GLN A 114 11.13 -6.53 10.14
C GLN A 114 12.36 -6.30 9.26
N LEU A 115 12.20 -5.64 8.11
CA LEU A 115 13.33 -5.26 7.27
C LEU A 115 14.24 -4.24 7.96
N ALA A 116 13.68 -3.22 8.62
CA ALA A 116 14.45 -2.23 9.36
C ALA A 116 15.29 -2.87 10.49
N GLU A 117 14.70 -3.80 11.24
CA GLU A 117 15.40 -4.59 12.27
C GLU A 117 16.55 -5.42 11.69
N VAL A 118 16.33 -6.07 10.55
CA VAL A 118 17.37 -6.86 9.88
C VAL A 118 18.50 -5.97 9.38
N LEU A 119 18.19 -4.79 8.85
CA LEU A 119 19.19 -3.81 8.41
C LEU A 119 19.99 -3.24 9.59
N ALA A 120 19.34 -3.04 10.75
CA ALA A 120 20.04 -2.65 11.98
C ALA A 120 21.04 -3.72 12.46
N HIS A 121 20.78 -5.01 12.21
CA HIS A 121 21.65 -6.10 12.63
C HIS A 121 22.69 -6.54 11.59
N LYS A 122 22.35 -6.47 10.30
CA LYS A 122 23.17 -6.99 9.19
C LYS A 122 23.74 -5.91 8.28
N GLY A 123 23.29 -4.66 8.42
CA GLY A 123 23.80 -3.54 7.63
C GLY A 123 25.26 -3.24 7.94
N ALA A 124 25.92 -2.48 7.07
CA ALA A 124 27.36 -2.24 7.11
C ALA A 124 27.86 -1.61 8.44
N THR A 125 27.02 -0.82 9.11
CA THR A 125 27.35 -0.09 10.34
C THR A 125 26.72 -0.67 11.60
N GLY A 126 25.67 -1.49 11.47
CA GLY A 126 24.84 -1.90 12.60
C GLY A 126 24.01 -0.77 13.23
N GLU A 127 23.93 0.40 12.58
CA GLU A 127 23.09 1.51 13.02
C GLU A 127 21.63 1.25 12.63
N GLU A 128 20.69 1.64 13.51
CA GLU A 128 19.27 1.50 13.21
C GLU A 128 18.87 2.44 12.05
N PRO A 129 18.17 1.95 11.01
CA PRO A 129 17.67 2.81 9.94
C PRO A 129 16.78 3.93 10.47
N THR A 130 16.92 5.13 9.92
CA THR A 130 16.00 6.22 10.26
C THR A 130 14.63 5.93 9.68
N ARG A 131 13.59 5.99 10.53
CA ARG A 131 12.21 5.70 10.14
C ARG A 131 11.45 6.99 9.80
N PHE A 132 10.70 6.96 8.71
CA PHE A 132 9.80 8.05 8.28
C PHE A 132 8.44 7.49 7.90
N VAL A 133 7.40 8.32 7.96
CA VAL A 133 6.09 8.03 7.39
C VAL A 133 5.80 9.02 6.27
N LEU A 134 5.43 8.51 5.10
CA LEU A 134 5.04 9.31 3.94
C LEU A 134 3.60 8.97 3.52
N GLY A 135 2.90 9.94 2.96
CA GLY A 135 1.56 9.77 2.42
C GLY A 135 1.15 10.98 1.58
N HIS A 136 -0.12 11.01 1.22
CA HIS A 136 -0.76 12.18 0.66
C HIS A 136 -0.75 13.34 1.66
N PRO A 137 -0.57 14.59 1.19
CA PRO A 137 -0.69 15.76 2.03
C PRO A 137 -2.09 15.88 2.62
N ARG A 138 -2.21 16.60 3.74
CA ARG A 138 -3.52 16.91 4.31
C ARG A 138 -4.35 17.70 3.30
N GLY A 139 -5.61 17.35 3.19
CA GLY A 139 -6.59 18.06 2.38
C GLY A 139 -7.72 18.64 3.24
N GLU A 140 -8.80 19.04 2.59
CA GLU A 140 -10.00 19.52 3.27
C GLU A 140 -10.79 18.37 3.90
N GLY A 141 -11.19 18.54 5.16
CA GLY A 141 -12.14 17.66 5.84
C GLY A 141 -13.51 18.32 6.04
N ASP A 142 -14.49 17.53 6.46
CA ASP A 142 -15.79 18.00 6.92
C ASP A 142 -16.21 17.25 8.20
N GLU A 143 -17.31 17.70 8.82
CA GLU A 143 -17.86 17.08 10.04
C GLU A 143 -18.73 15.83 9.74
N ILE A 144 -18.74 15.35 8.50
CA ILE A 144 -19.68 14.32 8.03
C ILE A 144 -18.92 13.04 7.66
N LEU A 145 -18.09 13.06 6.62
CA LEU A 145 -17.41 11.89 6.04
C LEU A 145 -16.01 12.16 5.49
N ARG A 146 -15.68 13.38 5.09
CA ARG A 146 -14.36 13.71 4.51
C ARG A 146 -13.39 13.92 5.65
N ASP A 147 -12.35 13.09 5.72
CA ASP A 147 -11.24 13.37 6.62
C ASP A 147 -10.23 14.30 5.94
N ALA A 148 -9.59 15.15 6.75
CA ALA A 148 -8.48 15.99 6.32
C ALA A 148 -7.21 15.17 6.06
N ASP A 149 -7.04 14.05 6.77
CA ASP A 149 -6.04 13.04 6.44
C ASP A 149 -6.50 12.22 5.22
N LYS A 150 -5.81 12.42 4.09
CA LYS A 150 -6.11 11.79 2.80
C LYS A 150 -5.47 10.42 2.63
N ASN A 151 -5.09 9.79 3.74
CA ASN A 151 -4.48 8.47 3.77
C ASN A 151 -5.37 7.48 4.54
N PRO A 152 -5.58 6.27 4.03
CA PRO A 152 -6.46 5.29 4.67
C PRO A 152 -5.88 4.65 5.93
N ASN A 153 -4.55 4.76 6.14
CA ASN A 153 -3.82 3.96 7.11
C ASN A 153 -2.70 4.72 7.86
N THR A 154 -2.85 6.02 8.07
CA THR A 154 -1.86 6.80 8.86
C THR A 154 -1.62 6.21 10.24
N ASN A 155 -2.69 5.79 10.94
CA ASN A 155 -2.57 5.18 12.26
C ASN A 155 -1.75 3.87 12.22
N GLY A 156 -1.98 3.02 11.22
CA GLY A 156 -1.21 1.77 11.07
C GLY A 156 0.25 2.01 10.67
N ALA A 157 0.52 3.07 9.90
CA ALA A 157 1.89 3.45 9.54
C ALA A 157 2.66 4.01 10.73
N LEU A 158 2.03 4.87 11.55
CA LEU A 158 2.63 5.43 12.76
C LEU A 158 2.89 4.35 13.81
N ASP A 159 1.93 3.43 14.03
CA ASP A 159 2.10 2.28 14.92
C ASP A 159 3.31 1.42 14.53
N ALA A 160 3.43 1.10 13.24
CA ALA A 160 4.56 0.33 12.72
C ALA A 160 5.90 1.10 12.79
N ALA A 161 5.90 2.39 12.47
CA ALA A 161 7.10 3.21 12.48
C ALA A 161 7.60 3.49 13.91
N GLY A 162 6.73 3.39 14.92
CA GLY A 162 7.04 3.66 16.33
C GLY A 162 6.74 5.11 16.75
N ASP A 163 5.62 5.67 16.28
CA ASP A 163 5.14 7.04 16.54
C ASP A 163 6.21 8.10 16.27
N VAL A 164 6.70 8.12 15.04
CA VAL A 164 7.74 9.05 14.61
C VAL A 164 7.17 10.46 14.41
N ASP A 165 7.71 11.44 15.14
CA ASP A 165 7.47 12.88 14.94
C ASP A 165 7.97 13.40 13.57
N LYS A 166 8.61 12.54 12.75
CA LYS A 166 9.37 12.93 11.56
C LYS A 166 8.49 12.97 10.31
N HIS A 167 8.24 14.20 9.85
CA HIS A 167 7.36 14.54 8.74
C HIS A 167 8.07 14.49 7.37
N GLU A 168 7.27 14.47 6.30
CA GLU A 168 7.70 14.61 4.89
C GLU A 168 8.79 15.68 4.67
N ALA A 169 8.64 16.86 5.29
CA ALA A 169 9.57 17.97 5.14
C ALA A 169 10.99 17.65 5.65
N GLU A 170 11.12 16.87 6.73
CA GLU A 170 12.42 16.46 7.26
C GLU A 170 13.08 15.45 6.32
N LEU A 171 12.31 14.46 5.84
CA LEU A 171 12.79 13.51 4.83
C LEU A 171 13.27 14.25 3.57
N ALA A 172 12.46 15.20 3.08
CA ALA A 172 12.80 15.99 1.90
C ALA A 172 14.10 16.78 2.09
N LEU A 173 14.27 17.42 3.26
CA LEU A 173 15.49 18.17 3.60
C LEU A 173 16.72 17.25 3.67
N LEU A 174 16.60 16.09 4.30
CA LEU A 174 17.69 15.13 4.47
C LEU A 174 18.08 14.46 3.13
N LEU A 175 17.11 14.18 2.28
CA LEU A 175 17.35 13.70 0.91
C LEU A 175 18.06 14.76 0.06
N ALA A 176 17.58 16.02 0.11
CA ALA A 176 18.22 17.13 -0.57
C ALA A 176 19.67 17.36 -0.09
N GLY A 177 19.90 17.18 1.21
CA GLY A 177 21.23 17.24 1.83
C GLY A 177 22.08 15.98 1.65
N ARG A 178 21.58 14.95 0.95
CA ARG A 178 22.25 13.64 0.72
C ARG A 178 22.72 12.98 2.03
N ALA A 179 21.85 12.97 3.04
CA ALA A 179 22.16 12.43 4.36
C ALA A 179 22.24 10.89 4.40
N TYR A 180 21.70 10.21 3.39
CA TYR A 180 21.54 8.76 3.32
C TYR A 180 22.28 8.17 2.12
N ASP A 181 22.80 6.95 2.28
CA ASP A 181 23.39 6.15 1.20
C ASP A 181 22.33 5.27 0.52
N ALA A 182 21.28 4.91 1.25
CA ALA A 182 20.15 4.15 0.74
C ALA A 182 18.83 4.58 1.38
N VAL A 183 17.76 4.48 0.59
CA VAL A 183 16.38 4.68 1.05
C VAL A 183 15.50 3.60 0.44
N ILE A 184 14.70 2.95 1.27
CA ILE A 184 13.62 2.06 0.80
C ILE A 184 12.27 2.62 1.25
N LEU A 185 11.33 2.69 0.32
CA LEU A 185 10.03 3.30 0.55
C LEU A 185 8.87 2.49 -0.02
N LEU A 186 7.76 2.46 0.71
CA LEU A 186 6.48 1.96 0.21
C LEU A 186 5.76 3.10 -0.50
N ASP A 187 5.70 3.08 -1.83
CA ASP A 187 4.95 4.12 -2.56
C ASP A 187 3.51 3.68 -2.80
N GLU A 188 2.59 4.41 -2.20
CA GLU A 188 1.16 4.32 -2.42
C GLU A 188 0.54 5.73 -2.40
N GLY A 189 1.20 6.68 -3.07
CA GLY A 189 0.75 8.07 -3.16
C GLY A 189 1.53 9.07 -2.32
N GLY A 190 2.79 8.75 -2.01
CA GLY A 190 3.69 9.71 -1.36
C GLY A 190 4.09 10.82 -2.33
N GLU A 191 4.08 12.07 -1.86
CA GLU A 191 4.57 13.22 -2.62
C GLU A 191 5.86 13.73 -1.98
N LEU A 192 6.82 14.13 -2.82
CA LEU A 192 8.06 14.77 -2.39
C LEU A 192 8.34 15.94 -3.34
N SER A 193 9.00 16.97 -2.84
CA SER A 193 9.44 18.10 -3.65
C SER A 193 10.46 17.67 -4.72
N GLU A 194 10.53 18.41 -5.83
CA GLU A 194 11.48 18.11 -6.92
C GLU A 194 12.94 18.02 -6.43
N VAL A 195 13.31 18.86 -5.46
CA VAL A 195 14.65 18.87 -4.85
C VAL A 195 14.92 17.56 -4.10
N ALA A 196 13.93 17.04 -3.37
CA ALA A 196 14.04 15.77 -2.68
C ALA A 196 14.12 14.59 -3.67
N LEU A 197 13.34 14.63 -4.75
CA LEU A 197 13.39 13.62 -5.82
C LEU A 197 14.77 13.58 -6.49
N GLN A 198 15.40 14.73 -6.75
CA GLN A 198 16.78 14.79 -7.25
C GLN A 198 17.78 14.15 -6.28
N GLY A 199 17.55 14.25 -4.97
CA GLY A 199 18.34 13.56 -3.95
C GLY A 199 18.34 12.04 -4.06
N LEU A 200 17.28 11.44 -4.63
CA LEU A 200 17.18 9.98 -4.82
C LEU A 200 18.07 9.45 -5.95
N SER A 201 18.37 10.29 -6.95
CA SER A 201 19.11 9.93 -8.18
C SER A 201 20.60 9.60 -7.99
N GLY A 202 21.13 9.72 -6.77
CA GLY A 202 22.55 9.49 -6.46
C GLY A 202 22.82 8.46 -5.38
N ILE A 203 21.78 7.76 -4.91
CA ILE A 203 21.83 6.83 -3.78
C ILE A 203 21.11 5.54 -4.15
N ALA A 204 21.22 4.51 -3.31
CA ALA A 204 20.41 3.31 -3.47
C ALA A 204 18.96 3.58 -3.03
N SER A 205 18.17 4.19 -3.93
CA SER A 205 16.75 4.50 -3.73
C SER A 205 15.89 3.37 -4.30
N VAL A 206 15.06 2.77 -3.44
CA VAL A 206 14.25 1.57 -3.74
C VAL A 206 12.78 1.88 -3.47
N CYS A 207 11.95 1.72 -4.48
CA CYS A 207 10.52 2.00 -4.41
C CYS A 207 9.69 0.74 -4.66
N LEU A 208 8.76 0.42 -3.75
CA LEU A 208 7.74 -0.60 -3.95
C LEU A 208 6.44 0.08 -4.37
N ALA A 209 6.19 0.16 -5.68
CA ALA A 209 5.10 0.95 -6.24
C ALA A 209 4.15 0.12 -7.11
N ALA A 210 2.85 0.43 -7.01
CA ALA A 210 1.83 -0.16 -7.88
C ALA A 210 1.64 0.60 -9.20
N ARG A 211 2.05 1.87 -9.25
CA ARG A 211 1.91 2.76 -10.41
C ARG A 211 3.14 3.65 -10.57
N ARG A 212 3.33 4.15 -11.78
CA ARG A 212 4.29 5.21 -12.12
C ARG A 212 3.85 6.52 -11.45
N THR A 213 4.75 7.11 -10.68
CA THR A 213 4.62 8.41 -10.02
C THR A 213 5.97 9.13 -10.16
N PRO A 214 6.04 10.47 -10.01
CA PRO A 214 7.33 11.16 -9.98
C PRO A 214 8.31 10.59 -8.93
N LEU A 215 7.77 10.08 -7.81
CA LEU A 215 8.55 9.41 -6.77
C LEU A 215 9.09 8.05 -7.23
N ALA A 216 8.23 7.21 -7.81
CA ALA A 216 8.63 5.92 -8.35
C ALA A 216 9.67 6.06 -9.46
N ASP A 217 9.51 7.03 -10.36
CA ASP A 217 10.41 7.25 -11.50
C ASP A 217 11.75 7.87 -11.10
N ALA A 218 11.83 8.51 -9.92
CA ALA A 218 13.08 9.04 -9.38
C ALA A 218 13.96 7.98 -8.68
N CYS A 219 13.42 6.79 -8.40
CA CYS A 219 14.13 5.75 -7.66
C CYS A 219 15.02 4.90 -8.56
N SER A 220 16.19 4.52 -8.04
CA SER A 220 17.16 3.66 -8.72
C SER A 220 16.68 2.22 -8.90
N VAL A 221 15.80 1.73 -8.01
CA VAL A 221 15.18 0.42 -8.13
C VAL A 221 13.68 0.56 -7.94
N LEU A 222 12.93 -0.04 -8.85
CA LEU A 222 11.47 -0.11 -8.80
C LEU A 222 11.05 -1.56 -8.70
N LEU A 223 10.36 -1.91 -7.60
CA LEU A 223 9.80 -3.24 -7.38
C LEU A 223 8.28 -3.19 -7.63
N PRO A 224 7.75 -4.06 -8.52
CA PRO A 224 6.35 -4.01 -8.96
C PRO A 224 5.42 -4.49 -7.84
N ALA A 225 4.73 -3.55 -7.20
CA ALA A 225 3.73 -3.87 -6.19
C ALA A 225 2.34 -4.04 -6.81
N ALA A 226 1.54 -4.90 -6.20
CA ALA A 226 0.11 -4.99 -6.47
C ALA A 226 -0.62 -3.80 -5.83
N SER A 227 -1.64 -3.29 -6.52
CA SER A 227 -2.53 -2.25 -6.02
C SER A 227 -3.48 -2.78 -4.95
N TRP A 228 -4.11 -1.89 -4.18
CA TRP A 228 -5.13 -2.26 -3.20
C TRP A 228 -6.29 -3.10 -3.78
N ALA A 229 -6.58 -3.00 -5.08
CA ALA A 229 -7.62 -3.79 -5.74
C ALA A 229 -7.18 -5.22 -6.12
N GLU A 230 -5.89 -5.54 -5.96
CA GLU A 230 -5.28 -6.82 -6.31
C GLU A 230 -4.88 -7.64 -5.08
N ILE A 231 -5.01 -7.07 -3.88
CA ILE A 231 -4.51 -7.66 -2.64
C ILE A 231 -5.60 -7.79 -1.57
N LEU A 232 -5.39 -8.77 -0.69
CA LEU A 232 -6.05 -8.83 0.62
C LEU A 232 -5.10 -8.19 1.63
N GLY A 233 -5.61 -7.27 2.44
CA GLY A 233 -4.85 -6.65 3.51
C GLY A 233 -5.72 -5.79 4.40
N THR A 234 -5.11 -5.01 5.28
CA THR A 234 -5.84 -4.20 6.26
C THR A 234 -5.32 -2.78 6.37
N TYR A 235 -6.22 -1.88 6.73
CA TYR A 235 -5.93 -0.51 7.17
C TYR A 235 -6.47 -0.32 8.59
N THR A 236 -5.84 0.57 9.35
CA THR A 236 -6.33 1.08 10.63
C THR A 236 -6.80 2.50 10.39
N ASN A 237 -8.11 2.71 10.39
CA ASN A 237 -8.69 4.03 10.10
C ASN A 237 -8.49 5.00 11.29
N ARG A 238 -8.91 6.27 11.15
CA ARG A 238 -8.78 7.31 12.18
C ARG A 238 -9.43 6.96 13.53
N GLN A 239 -10.45 6.09 13.51
CA GLN A 239 -11.17 5.65 14.71
C GLN A 239 -10.48 4.44 15.39
N GLY A 240 -9.36 3.96 14.84
CA GLY A 240 -8.67 2.76 15.30
C GLY A 240 -9.33 1.44 14.84
N LEU A 241 -10.31 1.50 13.94
CA LEU A 241 -10.97 0.31 13.43
C LEU A 241 -10.11 -0.35 12.34
N LEU A 242 -9.96 -1.67 12.44
CA LEU A 242 -9.34 -2.48 11.39
C LEU A 242 -10.32 -2.61 10.21
N ARG A 243 -9.88 -2.18 9.03
CA ARG A 243 -10.67 -2.15 7.79
C ARG A 243 -10.04 -3.09 6.78
N VAL A 244 -10.84 -3.97 6.19
CA VAL A 244 -10.35 -4.98 5.26
C VAL A 244 -10.38 -4.43 3.83
N VAL A 245 -9.24 -4.56 3.16
CA VAL A 245 -9.09 -4.35 1.71
C VAL A 245 -9.14 -5.71 1.05
N ARG A 246 -9.93 -5.84 -0.02
CA ARG A 246 -10.14 -7.12 -0.71
C ARG A 246 -9.80 -7.05 -2.20
N PRO A 247 -9.21 -8.13 -2.74
CA PRO A 247 -8.87 -8.19 -4.15
C PRO A 247 -10.12 -8.34 -5.00
N ALA A 248 -10.27 -7.49 -6.01
CA ALA A 248 -11.30 -7.61 -7.04
C ALA A 248 -10.81 -8.38 -8.27
N TRP A 249 -9.51 -8.55 -8.44
CA TRP A 249 -8.89 -9.45 -9.42
C TRP A 249 -7.53 -9.91 -8.90
N ARG A 250 -6.87 -10.80 -9.62
CA ARG A 250 -5.54 -11.30 -9.23
C ARG A 250 -4.48 -10.36 -9.79
N ALA A 251 -3.41 -10.14 -9.03
CA ALA A 251 -2.22 -9.50 -9.59
C ALA A 251 -1.65 -10.37 -10.72
N GLU A 252 -1.27 -9.74 -11.82
CA GLU A 252 -0.61 -10.37 -12.96
C GLU A 252 0.86 -9.91 -13.06
N HIS A 253 1.62 -10.53 -13.95
CA HIS A 253 3.04 -10.22 -14.19
C HIS A 253 3.86 -10.43 -12.91
N ASP A 254 4.83 -9.56 -12.65
CA ASP A 254 5.69 -9.63 -11.48
C ASP A 254 5.06 -8.95 -10.24
N ARG A 255 3.83 -8.42 -10.35
CA ARG A 255 3.19 -7.68 -9.26
C ARG A 255 2.87 -8.60 -8.08
N LYS A 256 3.35 -8.21 -6.89
CA LYS A 256 3.08 -8.91 -5.63
C LYS A 256 2.62 -7.96 -4.54
N HIS A 257 2.03 -8.50 -3.48
CA HIS A 257 1.80 -7.72 -2.26
C HIS A 257 3.13 -7.16 -1.75
N ARG A 258 3.18 -5.90 -1.29
CA ARG A 258 4.42 -5.26 -0.80
C ARG A 258 5.10 -6.05 0.31
N ALA A 259 4.33 -6.55 1.28
CA ALA A 259 4.83 -7.48 2.30
C ALA A 259 5.52 -8.74 1.74
N ASP A 260 5.04 -9.28 0.61
CA ASP A 260 5.67 -10.45 -0.02
C ASP A 260 6.94 -10.06 -0.81
N LEU A 261 7.00 -8.86 -1.40
CA LEU A 261 8.24 -8.32 -1.97
C LEU A 261 9.31 -8.11 -0.89
N ILE A 262 8.92 -7.56 0.25
CA ILE A 262 9.82 -7.39 1.41
C ILE A 262 10.24 -8.75 1.96
N ARG A 263 9.34 -9.73 1.97
CA ARG A 263 9.69 -11.11 2.31
C ARG A 263 10.75 -11.68 1.37
N ASP A 264 10.61 -11.49 0.06
CA ASP A 264 11.59 -11.94 -0.92
C ASP A 264 12.95 -11.26 -0.68
N LEU A 265 12.98 -9.97 -0.33
CA LEU A 265 14.19 -9.25 0.10
C LEU A 265 14.82 -9.85 1.37
N LEU A 266 14.01 -10.09 2.40
CA LEU A 266 14.46 -10.68 3.66
C LEU A 266 15.06 -12.07 3.44
N LEU A 267 14.44 -12.89 2.58
CA LEU A 267 14.97 -14.20 2.19
C LEU A 267 16.31 -14.07 1.45
N ALA A 268 16.44 -13.11 0.52
CA ALA A 268 17.70 -12.81 -0.17
C ALA A 268 18.81 -12.34 0.80
N MET A 269 18.43 -11.64 1.88
CA MET A 269 19.33 -11.27 2.99
C MET A 269 19.62 -12.43 3.96
N GLY A 270 19.17 -13.65 3.65
CA GLY A 270 19.42 -14.87 4.42
C GLY A 270 18.59 -15.00 5.70
N VAL A 271 17.50 -14.25 5.83
CA VAL A 271 16.52 -14.43 6.92
C VAL A 271 15.68 -15.67 6.60
N ARG A 272 15.32 -16.44 7.63
CA ARG A 272 14.48 -17.64 7.49
C ARG A 272 13.13 -17.42 8.17
N ASN A 273 12.14 -18.22 7.80
CA ASN A 273 10.80 -18.22 8.41
C ASN A 273 10.12 -16.83 8.39
N VAL A 274 10.22 -16.13 7.26
CA VAL A 274 9.60 -14.82 7.08
C VAL A 274 8.13 -14.99 6.68
N ALA A 275 7.24 -14.37 7.46
CA ALA A 275 5.80 -14.43 7.25
C ALA A 275 5.37 -13.79 5.93
N THR A 276 4.48 -14.46 5.21
CA THR A 276 3.75 -13.98 4.03
C THR A 276 2.78 -12.86 4.39
N ALA A 277 2.31 -12.12 3.39
CA ALA A 277 1.20 -11.17 3.55
C ALA A 277 -0.02 -11.84 4.20
N LYS A 278 -0.40 -13.03 3.74
CA LYS A 278 -1.55 -13.80 4.27
C LYS A 278 -1.38 -14.16 5.75
N GLU A 279 -0.18 -14.56 6.17
CA GLU A 279 0.10 -14.88 7.57
C GLU A 279 0.06 -13.63 8.45
N ARG A 280 0.56 -12.48 7.97
CA ARG A 280 0.44 -11.20 8.67
C ARG A 280 -1.01 -10.77 8.83
N SER A 281 -1.82 -10.88 7.78
CA SER A 281 -3.27 -10.63 7.87
C SER A 281 -3.94 -11.54 8.90
N ARG A 282 -3.51 -12.80 9.01
CA ARG A 282 -4.04 -13.72 10.04
C ARG A 282 -3.67 -13.25 11.45
N MET A 283 -2.42 -12.89 11.68
CA MET A 283 -1.96 -12.37 12.99
C MET A 283 -2.72 -11.10 13.39
N LEU A 284 -2.95 -10.19 12.43
CA LEU A 284 -3.75 -8.97 12.64
C LEU A 284 -5.22 -9.28 12.94
N ALA A 285 -5.80 -10.24 12.22
CA ALA A 285 -7.17 -10.67 12.46
C ALA A 285 -7.34 -11.29 13.87
N GLU A 286 -6.37 -12.08 14.32
CA GLU A 286 -6.35 -12.66 15.66
C GLU A 286 -6.18 -11.59 16.74
N SER A 287 -5.22 -10.67 16.58
CA SER A 287 -4.94 -9.63 17.58
C SER A 287 -6.09 -8.63 17.77
N HIS A 288 -6.88 -8.39 16.71
CA HIS A 288 -8.04 -7.51 16.74
C HIS A 288 -9.38 -8.26 16.93
N ALA A 289 -9.34 -9.58 17.16
CA ALA A 289 -10.53 -10.44 17.23
C ALA A 289 -11.49 -10.24 16.02
N HIS A 290 -10.94 -10.03 14.82
CA HIS A 290 -11.69 -9.63 13.63
C HIS A 290 -12.24 -10.84 12.86
N ALA A 291 -13.40 -11.34 13.30
CA ALA A 291 -14.03 -12.56 12.79
C ALA A 291 -14.23 -12.59 11.26
N GLU A 292 -14.66 -11.48 10.65
CA GLU A 292 -14.88 -11.42 9.20
C GLU A 292 -13.58 -11.62 8.39
N LEU A 293 -12.44 -11.14 8.92
CA LEU A 293 -11.15 -11.28 8.24
C LEU A 293 -10.64 -12.72 8.38
N MET A 294 -10.83 -13.34 9.55
CA MET A 294 -10.52 -14.75 9.77
C MET A 294 -11.32 -15.66 8.81
N GLU A 295 -12.62 -15.40 8.65
CA GLU A 295 -13.47 -16.12 7.71
C GLU A 295 -12.95 -15.98 6.28
N MET A 296 -12.63 -14.76 5.84
CA MET A 296 -12.12 -14.49 4.49
C MET A 296 -10.76 -15.15 4.20
N LEU A 297 -9.90 -15.27 5.21
CA LEU A 297 -8.60 -15.92 5.08
C LEU A 297 -8.71 -17.44 4.94
N ALA A 298 -9.76 -18.03 5.54
CA ALA A 298 -10.10 -19.44 5.41
C ALA A 298 -10.79 -19.74 4.08
N GLU A 299 -11.82 -18.96 3.73
CA GLU A 299 -12.62 -19.13 2.52
C GLU A 299 -12.73 -17.80 1.76
N PRO A 300 -12.01 -17.65 0.63
CA PRO A 300 -12.09 -16.43 -0.16
C PRO A 300 -13.51 -16.21 -0.71
N ARG A 301 -14.19 -15.17 -0.21
CA ARG A 301 -15.55 -14.83 -0.68
C ARG A 301 -15.52 -14.50 -2.18
N PRO A 302 -16.36 -15.13 -3.03
CA PRO A 302 -16.34 -14.94 -4.46
C PRO A 302 -16.82 -13.53 -4.85
N MET A 303 -16.33 -13.03 -5.99
CA MET A 303 -16.89 -11.84 -6.63
C MET A 303 -18.35 -12.07 -7.00
N ARG A 304 -19.23 -11.14 -6.63
CA ARG A 304 -20.67 -11.25 -6.89
C ARG A 304 -21.01 -10.54 -8.21
N PRO A 305 -21.92 -11.08 -9.04
CA PRO A 305 -22.57 -10.27 -10.07
C PRO A 305 -23.22 -9.04 -9.41
N THR A 306 -23.14 -7.88 -10.06
CA THR A 306 -23.80 -6.66 -9.53
C THR A 306 -25.34 -6.77 -9.59
N LEU A 307 -25.87 -7.70 -10.38
CA LEU A 307 -27.29 -8.02 -10.36
C LEU A 307 -27.67 -8.70 -9.04
N LEU A 308 -28.70 -8.13 -8.39
CA LEU A 308 -29.43 -8.59 -7.21
C LEU A 308 -29.02 -8.03 -5.83
N ARG A 309 -28.98 -6.69 -5.68
CA ARG A 309 -29.34 -6.07 -4.39
C ARG A 309 -30.86 -6.12 -4.09
N TRP A 310 -31.70 -6.54 -5.04
CA TRP A 310 -33.17 -6.42 -4.97
C TRP A 310 -33.99 -7.70 -5.23
N ALA A 311 -33.38 -8.87 -5.51
CA ALA A 311 -34.18 -10.09 -5.75
C ALA A 311 -34.50 -10.93 -4.51
N HIS A 312 -33.97 -10.60 -3.32
CA HIS A 312 -34.28 -11.32 -2.08
C HIS A 312 -35.27 -10.58 -1.17
N SER A 313 -35.99 -9.57 -1.68
CA SER A 313 -37.03 -8.86 -0.92
C SER A 313 -38.44 -9.02 -1.50
N ARG A 314 -38.71 -10.10 -2.24
CA ARG A 314 -40.08 -10.48 -2.62
C ARG A 314 -40.26 -11.99 -2.54
N GLY A 315 -41.10 -12.42 -1.59
CA GLY A 315 -41.64 -13.77 -1.50
C GLY A 315 -41.06 -14.56 -0.35
#